data_AF-A0A813JAL9-F1
#
_entry.id   AF-A0A813JAL9-F1
#
_cell.length_a   1.000
_cell.length_b   1.000
_cell.length_c   1.000
_cell.angle_alpha   90.00
_cell.angle_beta   90.00
_cell.angle_gamma   90.00
#
_symmetry.space_group_name_H-M   'P 1'
#
loop_
_entity.id
_entity.type
_entity.pdbx_description
1 polymer ?
#
loop_
_entity_poly.entity_id
_entity_poly.type
_entity_poly.pdbx_seq_one_letter_code
_entity_poly.pdbx_strand_id
1 'polypeptide(L)'
;DSPPEFAAEAEKAHLMLSLLRPTRLLVEPARGNDELNALASRNMSSETWRRFSADTTGVSSSLQQCYHRNRCYQLLEEGERQRGFKYDLVVAARVDVLFLASPPLQLMHKDGLWVPDGMDWGGLMDRWAVLGRRTAKMWFGVWHEIIHRNFLQ
;
A
#
# COMPACT_ATOMS: atom_id res chain seq x y z
N ASP A 1 33.17 11.11 12.39
CA ASP A 1 33.58 9.72 12.15
C ASP A 1 32.47 8.77 12.55
N SER A 2 31.76 8.24 11.56
CA SER A 2 30.70 7.24 11.79
C SER A 2 31.36 5.91 12.18
N PRO A 3 30.78 5.14 13.12
CA PRO A 3 31.37 3.87 13.54
C PRO A 3 31.51 2.90 12.35
N PRO A 4 32.59 2.11 12.27
CA PRO A 4 32.88 1.22 11.14
C PRO A 4 31.77 0.19 10.86
N GLU A 5 30.97 -0.16 11.87
CA GLU A 5 29.81 -1.05 11.74
C GLU A 5 28.71 -0.47 10.84
N PHE A 6 28.52 0.86 10.83
CA PHE A 6 27.54 1.51 9.96
C PHE A 6 27.98 1.54 8.49
N ALA A 7 29.29 1.58 8.23
CA ALA A 7 29.82 1.53 6.87
C ALA A 7 29.59 0.15 6.24
N ALA A 8 29.80 -0.92 7.01
CA ALA A 8 29.57 -2.29 6.55
C ALA A 8 28.08 -2.58 6.29
N GLU A 9 27.18 -2.13 7.17
CA GLU A 9 25.73 -2.28 6.95
C GLU A 9 25.23 -1.42 5.78
N ALA A 10 25.78 -0.22 5.56
CA ALA A 10 25.44 0.61 4.41
C ALA A 10 25.90 -0.01 3.08
N GLU A 11 27.08 -0.61 3.03
CA GLU A 11 27.60 -1.31 1.86
C GLU A 11 26.77 -2.56 1.54
N LYS A 12 26.37 -3.31 2.57
CA LYS A 12 25.48 -4.47 2.45
C LYS A 12 24.08 -4.09 1.98
N ALA A 13 23.53 -2.99 2.50
CA ALA A 13 22.26 -2.42 2.02
C ALA A 13 22.36 -1.95 0.56
N HIS A 14 23.48 -1.33 0.18
CA HIS A 14 23.73 -0.92 -1.21
C HIS A 14 23.82 -2.13 -2.16
N LEU A 15 24.50 -3.21 -1.74
CA LEU A 15 24.54 -4.49 -2.45
C LEU A 15 23.17 -5.18 -2.54
N MET A 16 22.37 -5.17 -1.47
CA MET A 16 20.99 -5.67 -1.53
C MET A 16 20.12 -4.83 -2.48
N LEU A 17 20.23 -3.50 -2.43
CA LEU A 17 19.48 -2.60 -3.30
C LEU A 17 19.90 -2.71 -4.77
N SER A 18 21.14 -3.08 -5.06
CA SER A 18 21.63 -3.33 -6.43
C SER A 18 21.23 -4.71 -6.97
N LEU A 19 21.00 -5.70 -6.10
CA LEU A 19 20.42 -6.99 -6.45
C LEU A 19 18.90 -6.92 -6.67
N LEU A 20 18.24 -6.02 -5.93
CA LEU A 20 16.87 -5.63 -6.24
C LEU A 20 16.89 -4.89 -7.58
N ARG A 21 15.94 -5.21 -8.48
CA ARG A 21 15.64 -4.36 -9.65
C ARG A 21 14.44 -3.48 -9.28
N PRO A 22 14.61 -2.42 -8.45
CA PRO A 22 13.49 -1.62 -8.01
C PRO A 22 12.82 -1.01 -9.24
N THR A 23 11.57 -1.40 -9.45
CA THR A 23 10.77 -0.78 -10.50
C THR A 23 10.25 0.53 -9.95
N ARG A 24 10.75 1.64 -10.47
CA ARG A 24 10.11 2.93 -10.26
C ARG A 24 8.87 2.99 -11.13
N LEU A 25 7.71 2.85 -10.51
CA LEU A 25 6.43 3.11 -11.16
C LEU A 25 6.17 4.62 -11.01
N LEU A 26 6.15 5.34 -12.12
CA LEU A 26 5.81 6.76 -12.11
C LEU A 26 4.31 6.87 -11.83
N VAL A 27 3.98 7.41 -10.66
CA VAL A 27 2.60 7.77 -10.32
C VAL A 27 2.40 9.19 -10.83
N GLU A 28 1.40 9.40 -11.69
CA GLU A 28 0.98 10.75 -12.03
C GLU A 28 0.62 11.52 -10.75
N PRO A 29 0.88 12.84 -10.69
CA PRO A 29 0.54 13.64 -9.51
C PRO A 29 -0.92 13.42 -9.11
N ALA A 30 -1.15 13.35 -7.81
CA ALA A 30 -2.47 13.07 -7.26
C ALA A 30 -3.52 14.03 -7.84
N ARG A 31 -4.64 13.48 -8.28
CA ARG A 31 -5.84 14.26 -8.58
C ARG A 31 -6.24 15.04 -7.34
N GLY A 32 -6.64 16.30 -7.51
CA GLY A 32 -7.06 17.14 -6.38
C GLY A 32 -8.22 16.53 -5.61
N ASN A 33 -8.37 16.90 -4.34
CA ASN A 33 -9.43 16.38 -3.44
C ASN A 33 -10.82 16.47 -4.07
N ASP A 34 -11.09 17.53 -4.83
CA ASP A 34 -12.38 17.79 -5.47
C ASP A 34 -12.74 16.74 -6.53
N GLU A 35 -11.76 16.26 -7.29
CA GLU A 35 -11.99 15.22 -8.29
C GLU A 35 -12.25 13.85 -7.65
N LEU A 36 -11.54 13.53 -6.56
CA LEU A 36 -11.79 12.30 -5.81
C LEU A 36 -13.16 12.32 -5.14
N ASN A 37 -13.55 13.47 -4.59
CA ASN A 37 -14.88 13.68 -4.02
C ASN A 37 -15.97 13.58 -5.10
N ALA A 38 -15.74 14.15 -6.29
CA ALA A 38 -16.65 14.00 -7.42
C ALA A 38 -16.77 12.55 -7.90
N LEU A 39 -15.67 11.79 -7.90
CA LEU A 39 -15.66 10.40 -8.31
C LEU A 39 -16.36 9.50 -7.28
N ALA A 40 -16.14 9.75 -6.00
CA ALA A 40 -16.80 9.04 -4.91
C ALA A 40 -18.31 9.34 -4.87
N SER A 41 -18.72 10.61 -4.94
CA SER A 41 -20.13 11.00 -4.94
C SER A 41 -20.94 10.49 -6.15
N ARG A 42 -20.30 10.24 -7.30
CA ARG A 42 -20.96 9.64 -8.47
C ARG A 42 -21.18 8.14 -8.37
N ASN A 43 -20.30 7.43 -7.66
CA ASN A 43 -20.27 5.97 -7.66
C ASN A 43 -20.73 5.35 -6.33
N MET A 44 -20.65 6.11 -5.22
CA MET A 44 -21.16 5.69 -3.92
C MET A 44 -22.62 6.12 -3.73
N SER A 45 -23.41 5.33 -3.00
CA SER A 45 -24.77 5.74 -2.62
C SER A 45 -24.74 7.02 -1.77
N SER A 46 -25.80 7.84 -1.85
CA SER A 46 -25.92 9.09 -1.10
C SER A 46 -25.97 8.90 0.42
N GLU A 47 -26.31 7.71 0.90
CA GLU A 47 -26.27 7.28 2.30
C GLU A 47 -24.84 6.93 2.72
N THR A 48 -24.13 6.11 1.93
CA THR A 48 -22.72 5.75 2.18
C THR A 48 -21.83 7.00 2.16
N TRP A 49 -22.03 7.89 1.20
CA TRP A 49 -21.31 9.15 1.12
C TRP A 49 -21.61 10.09 2.29
N ARG A 50 -22.87 10.18 2.75
CA ARG A 50 -23.24 11.00 3.92
C ARG A 50 -22.65 10.47 5.22
N ARG A 51 -22.71 9.15 5.46
CA ARG A 51 -22.08 8.54 6.64
C ARG A 51 -20.57 8.69 6.63
N PHE A 52 -19.94 8.57 5.46
CA PHE A 52 -18.51 8.81 5.33
C PHE A 52 -18.14 10.28 5.53
N SER A 53 -18.89 11.24 4.97
CA SER A 53 -18.55 12.67 5.03
C SER A 53 -18.96 13.38 6.32
N ALA A 54 -19.96 12.87 7.05
CA ALA A 54 -20.44 13.46 8.29
C ALA A 54 -19.50 13.25 9.49
N ASP A 55 -18.62 12.25 9.45
CA ASP A 55 -17.87 11.82 10.65
C ASP A 55 -16.48 12.45 10.86
N THR A 56 -15.87 13.20 9.93
CA THR A 56 -14.59 13.89 10.25
C THR A 56 -14.12 14.94 9.23
N THR A 57 -13.42 15.94 9.74
CA THR A 57 -12.45 16.81 9.04
C THR A 57 -11.23 16.07 8.43
N GLY A 58 -11.28 14.73 8.33
CA GLY A 58 -10.17 13.83 7.95
C GLY A 58 -10.51 12.72 6.96
N VAL A 59 -11.77 12.64 6.50
CA VAL A 59 -12.29 11.63 5.53
C VAL A 59 -11.55 11.67 4.20
N SER A 60 -11.07 12.85 3.80
CA SER A 60 -10.24 13.00 2.60
C SER A 60 -8.99 12.13 2.68
N SER A 61 -8.35 12.05 3.87
CA SER A 61 -7.06 11.36 4.02
C SER A 61 -7.18 9.85 3.88
N SER A 62 -8.15 9.20 4.53
CA SER A 62 -8.29 7.73 4.48
C SER A 62 -8.80 7.23 3.13
N LEU A 63 -9.73 7.95 2.48
CA LEU A 63 -10.20 7.61 1.14
C LEU A 63 -9.10 7.83 0.10
N GLN A 64 -8.34 8.92 0.21
CA GLN A 64 -7.16 9.14 -0.63
C GLN A 64 -6.14 8.03 -0.47
N GLN A 65 -5.86 7.62 0.76
CA GLN A 65 -4.95 6.50 1.01
C GLN A 65 -5.46 5.22 0.35
N CYS A 66 -6.76 4.90 0.46
CA CYS A 66 -7.35 3.75 -0.24
C CYS A 66 -7.21 3.87 -1.76
N TYR A 67 -7.54 5.03 -2.33
CA TYR A 67 -7.41 5.31 -3.77
C TYR A 67 -5.97 5.15 -4.25
N HIS A 68 -5.01 5.78 -3.56
CA HIS A 68 -3.59 5.73 -3.93
C HIS A 68 -3.01 4.33 -3.74
N ARG A 69 -3.41 3.59 -2.70
CA ARG A 69 -3.09 2.17 -2.53
C ARG A 69 -3.58 1.34 -3.71
N ASN A 70 -4.84 1.53 -4.11
CA ASN A 70 -5.39 0.85 -5.29
C ASN A 70 -4.64 1.23 -6.57
N ARG A 71 -4.24 2.50 -6.73
CA ARG A 71 -3.43 2.93 -7.87
C ARG A 71 -2.06 2.25 -7.89
N CYS A 72 -1.38 2.13 -6.76
CA CYS A 72 -0.13 1.38 -6.65
C CYS A 72 -0.31 -0.08 -7.08
N TYR A 73 -1.43 -0.71 -6.72
CA TYR A 73 -1.73 -2.07 -7.12
C TYR A 73 -2.00 -2.23 -8.62
N GLN A 74 -2.70 -1.29 -9.25
CA GLN A 74 -2.85 -1.26 -10.71
C GLN A 74 -1.50 -1.14 -11.43
N LEU A 75 -0.61 -0.29 -10.91
CA LEU A 75 0.74 -0.13 -11.46
C LEU A 75 1.56 -1.42 -11.30
N LEU A 76 1.40 -2.13 -10.17
CA LEU A 76 1.99 -3.44 -9.97
C LEU A 76 1.49 -4.44 -11.01
N GLU A 77 0.17 -4.53 -11.23
CA GLU A 77 -0.42 -5.44 -12.22
C GLU A 77 0.05 -5.14 -13.64
N GLU A 78 0.13 -3.85 -13.99
CA GLU A 78 0.67 -3.40 -15.27
C GLU A 78 2.14 -3.81 -15.43
N GLY A 79 2.94 -3.61 -14.37
CA GLY A 79 4.33 -4.01 -14.35
C GLY A 79 4.55 -5.52 -14.46
N GLU A 80 3.67 -6.34 -13.87
CA GLU A 80 3.69 -7.80 -14.01
C GLU A 80 3.34 -8.20 -15.45
N ARG A 81 2.30 -7.58 -16.03
CA ARG A 81 1.83 -7.83 -17.40
C ARG A 81 2.91 -7.54 -18.44
N GLN A 82 3.58 -6.39 -18.31
CA GLN A 82 4.65 -5.99 -19.24
C GLN A 82 5.87 -6.91 -19.19
N ARG A 83 6.14 -7.53 -18.04
CA ARG A 83 7.32 -8.39 -17.84
C ARG A 83 7.06 -9.87 -18.08
N GLY A 84 5.79 -10.29 -18.09
CA GLY A 84 5.42 -11.69 -18.22
C GLY A 84 5.68 -12.54 -16.99
N PHE A 85 5.81 -11.95 -15.80
CA PHE A 85 5.88 -12.70 -14.53
C PHE A 85 5.14 -11.99 -13.40
N LYS A 86 4.71 -12.76 -12.40
CA LYS A 86 4.05 -12.27 -11.19
C LYS A 86 4.98 -12.35 -9.99
N TYR A 87 4.86 -11.39 -9.08
CA TYR A 87 5.58 -11.43 -7.80
C TYR A 87 4.96 -12.47 -6.88
N ASP A 88 5.77 -13.20 -6.11
CA ASP A 88 5.26 -14.08 -5.04
C ASP A 88 4.82 -13.27 -3.82
N LEU A 89 5.60 -12.24 -3.49
CA LEU A 89 5.39 -11.35 -2.34
C LEU A 89 5.35 -9.90 -2.78
N VAL A 90 4.52 -9.11 -2.11
CA VAL A 90 4.37 -7.67 -2.30
C VAL A 90 4.61 -6.98 -0.96
N VAL A 91 5.44 -5.96 -0.97
CA VAL A 91 5.72 -5.11 0.19
C VAL A 91 4.92 -3.81 0.04
N ALA A 92 4.08 -3.52 1.02
CA ALA A 92 3.47 -2.22 1.20
C ALA A 92 4.25 -1.49 2.29
N ALA A 93 4.77 -0.29 2.02
CA ALA A 93 5.45 0.52 3.03
C ALA A 93 5.21 2.00 2.73
N ARG A 94 5.13 2.82 3.78
CA ARG A 94 5.24 4.26 3.62
C ARG A 94 6.67 4.65 3.26
N VAL A 95 6.81 5.72 2.49
CA VAL A 95 8.11 6.21 2.02
C VAL A 95 9.01 6.76 3.13
N ASP A 96 8.43 7.09 4.29
CA ASP A 96 9.12 7.57 5.48
C ASP A 96 9.54 6.45 6.45
N VAL A 97 9.29 5.18 6.09
CA VAL A 97 9.68 4.02 6.88
C VAL A 97 10.85 3.29 6.19
N LEU A 98 11.93 3.07 6.92
CA LEU A 98 13.11 2.32 6.48
C LEU A 98 13.24 1.03 7.29
N PHE A 99 13.66 -0.04 6.62
CA PHE A 99 13.98 -1.31 7.29
C PHE A 99 15.40 -1.26 7.85
N LEU A 100 15.53 -1.51 9.15
CA LEU A 100 16.84 -1.81 9.76
C LEU A 100 17.33 -3.22 9.41
N ALA A 101 16.39 -4.13 9.14
CA ALA A 101 16.65 -5.49 8.71
C ALA A 101 15.54 -5.97 7.77
N SER A 102 15.89 -6.87 6.84
CA SER A 102 14.88 -7.52 6.00
C SER A 102 13.85 -8.24 6.88
N PRO A 103 12.55 -8.18 6.55
CA PRO A 103 11.57 -9.06 7.17
C PRO A 103 11.96 -10.52 6.91
N PRO A 104 11.52 -11.46 7.76
CA PRO A 104 11.78 -12.89 7.56
C PRO A 104 10.94 -13.45 6.41
N LEU A 105 11.25 -13.04 5.17
CA LEU A 105 10.50 -13.38 3.96
C LEU A 105 10.39 -14.89 3.74
N GLN A 106 11.35 -15.67 4.25
CA GLN A 106 11.36 -17.14 4.18
C GLN A 106 10.25 -17.80 5.00
N LEU A 107 9.72 -17.09 6.01
CA LEU A 107 8.61 -17.57 6.84
C LEU A 107 7.24 -17.18 6.25
N MET A 108 7.22 -16.40 5.16
CA MET A 108 5.99 -15.90 4.57
C MET A 108 5.30 -16.94 3.70
N HIS A 109 4.05 -17.24 4.04
CA HIS A 109 3.16 -17.99 3.16
C HIS A 109 2.77 -17.15 1.93
N LYS A 110 2.62 -17.78 0.76
CA LYS A 110 2.25 -17.09 -0.51
C LYS A 110 0.88 -16.42 -0.51
N ASP A 111 0.03 -16.80 0.44
CA ASP A 111 -1.29 -16.18 0.69
C ASP A 111 -1.34 -15.49 2.06
N GLY A 112 -0.20 -15.36 2.75
CA GLY A 112 -0.12 -14.77 4.08
C GLY A 112 -0.22 -13.24 4.07
N LEU A 113 -0.48 -12.69 5.25
CA LEU A 113 -0.32 -11.28 5.60
C LEU A 113 0.59 -11.23 6.82
N TRP A 114 1.65 -10.42 6.73
CA TRP A 114 2.47 -10.09 7.90
C TRP A 114 2.48 -8.58 8.09
N VAL A 115 2.05 -8.19 9.28
CA VAL A 115 2.04 -6.81 9.76
C VAL A 115 2.71 -6.87 11.14
N PRO A 116 3.76 -6.08 11.40
CA PRO A 116 4.36 -6.01 12.72
C PRO A 116 3.38 -5.41 13.70
N ASP A 117 3.61 -5.77 14.95
CA ASP A 117 2.90 -5.20 16.07
C ASP A 117 3.45 -3.80 16.43
N GLY A 118 2.62 -2.97 17.08
CA GLY A 118 3.08 -1.79 17.81
C GLY A 118 2.54 -0.41 17.38
N MET A 119 1.77 -0.28 16.29
CA MET A 119 1.12 0.99 15.90
C MET A 119 -0.22 0.80 15.18
N ASP A 120 -1.04 -0.10 15.72
CA ASP A 120 -2.33 -0.46 15.16
C ASP A 120 -3.44 0.54 15.56
N TRP A 121 -3.30 1.26 16.68
CA TRP A 121 -4.24 2.28 17.19
C TRP A 121 -5.72 1.82 17.17
N GLY A 122 -5.96 0.52 17.39
CA GLY A 122 -7.28 -0.11 17.31
C GLY A 122 -7.73 -0.54 15.92
N GLY A 123 -6.86 -0.46 14.91
CA GLY A 123 -7.07 -0.89 13.53
C GLY A 123 -6.01 -1.89 13.05
N LEU A 124 -5.79 -1.99 11.74
CA LEU A 124 -4.71 -2.77 11.16
C LEU A 124 -3.61 -1.80 10.72
N MET A 125 -2.37 -1.99 11.20
CA MET A 125 -1.28 -1.06 10.92
C MET A 125 -1.05 -0.92 9.41
N ASP A 126 -1.22 0.31 8.90
CA ASP A 126 -1.18 0.64 7.48
C ASP A 126 0.20 1.11 7.01
N ARG A 127 1.12 1.31 7.96
CA ARG A 127 2.46 1.83 7.71
C ARG A 127 3.31 0.86 6.91
N TRP A 128 3.09 -0.44 7.12
CA TRP A 128 3.85 -1.48 6.45
C TRP A 128 3.19 -2.87 6.52
N ALA A 129 3.33 -3.66 5.46
CA ALA A 129 2.93 -5.06 5.40
C ALA A 129 3.76 -5.86 4.36
N VAL A 130 4.01 -7.15 4.64
CA VAL A 130 4.35 -8.16 3.61
C VAL A 130 3.11 -8.95 3.27
N LEU A 131 2.83 -9.03 1.98
CA LEU A 131 1.62 -9.63 1.46
C LEU A 131 1.99 -10.73 0.47
N GLY A 132 1.33 -11.87 0.60
CA GLY A 132 1.18 -12.78 -0.51
C GLY A 132 0.51 -12.09 -1.70
N ARG A 133 0.85 -12.47 -2.94
CA ARG A 133 0.33 -11.79 -4.13
C ARG A 133 -1.19 -11.74 -4.23
N ARG A 134 -1.89 -12.80 -3.79
CA ARG A 134 -3.37 -12.84 -3.72
C ARG A 134 -3.89 -11.88 -2.66
N THR A 135 -3.27 -11.88 -1.49
CA THR A 135 -3.62 -11.02 -0.35
C THR A 135 -3.38 -9.55 -0.65
N ALA A 136 -2.36 -9.23 -1.45
CA ALA A 136 -2.12 -7.88 -1.93
C ALA A 136 -3.33 -7.30 -2.68
N LYS A 137 -4.05 -8.11 -3.48
CA LYS A 137 -5.28 -7.64 -4.16
C LYS A 137 -6.33 -7.15 -3.16
N MET A 138 -6.53 -7.88 -2.07
CA MET A 138 -7.50 -7.50 -1.03
C MET A 138 -7.02 -6.28 -0.25
N TRP A 139 -5.73 -6.26 0.10
CA TRP A 139 -5.13 -5.16 0.85
C TRP A 139 -5.19 -3.83 0.08
N PHE A 140 -4.82 -3.81 -1.19
CA PHE A 140 -4.81 -2.58 -1.99
C PHE A 140 -6.17 -2.29 -2.64
N GLY A 141 -7.01 -3.30 -2.82
CA GLY A 141 -8.30 -3.20 -3.52
C GLY A 141 -9.46 -2.65 -2.69
N VAL A 142 -9.23 -2.25 -1.42
CA VAL A 142 -10.27 -1.70 -0.53
C VAL A 142 -11.04 -0.55 -1.19
N TRP A 143 -10.35 0.32 -1.95
CA TRP A 143 -11.01 1.38 -2.71
C TRP A 143 -12.10 0.83 -3.64
N HIS A 144 -11.81 -0.21 -4.42
CA HIS A 144 -12.76 -0.82 -5.35
C HIS A 144 -13.99 -1.34 -4.60
N GLU A 145 -13.79 -1.97 -3.44
CA GLU A 145 -14.90 -2.42 -2.61
C GLU A 145 -15.73 -1.23 -2.10
N ILE A 146 -15.10 -0.12 -1.70
CA ILE A 146 -15.80 1.09 -1.23
C ILE A 146 -16.68 1.72 -2.31
N ILE A 147 -16.16 1.83 -3.54
CA ILE A 147 -16.89 2.52 -4.61
C ILE A 147 -17.90 1.63 -5.35
N HIS A 148 -17.80 0.31 -5.23
CA HIS A 148 -18.66 -0.63 -5.96
C HIS A 148 -19.55 -1.51 -5.08
N ARG A 149 -19.20 -1.73 -3.80
CA ARG A 149 -20.08 -2.41 -2.85
C ARG A 149 -20.71 -1.40 -1.91
N ASN A 150 -22.05 -1.43 -1.86
CA ASN A 150 -22.76 -0.93 -0.69
C ASN A 150 -22.39 -1.87 0.47
N PHE A 151 -21.49 -1.44 1.35
CA PHE A 151 -21.05 -2.16 2.56
C PHE A 151 -22.15 -2.42 3.60
N LEU A 152 -23.42 -2.26 3.24
CA LEU A 152 -24.58 -2.43 4.11
C LEU A 152 -25.62 -3.31 3.40
N GLN A 153 -25.46 -4.62 3.55
CA GLN A 153 -26.58 -5.55 3.69
C GLN A 153 -26.48 -6.18 5.08
#